data_AF-A0A2J6JFI4-F1
#
_entry.id   AF-A0A2J6JFI4-F1
#
_cell.length_a   1.000
_cell.length_b   1.000
_cell.length_c   1.000
_cell.angle_alpha   90.00
_cell.angle_beta   90.00
_cell.angle_gamma   90.00
#
_symmetry.space_group_name_H-M   'P 1'
#
loop_
_entity.id
_entity.type
_entity.pdbx_description
1 polymer ?
#
loop_
_entity_poly.entity_id
_entity_poly.type
_entity_poly.pdbx_seq_one_letter_code
_entity_poly.pdbx_strand_id
1 'polypeptide(L)' 'MKCPVCKNSKQQEIDLHVDGFYEDIIECEVCGTTWAVNHGAAEVISDSQEKSFLEASTECVEGNDYIWAA' A
#
# COMPACT_ATOMS: atom_id res chain seq x y z
N MET A 1 -9.14 -5.88 2.77
CA MET A 1 -7.66 -6.00 2.86
C MET A 1 -7.11 -4.82 3.65
N LYS A 2 -5.80 -4.69 3.87
CA LYS A 2 -5.22 -3.51 4.54
C LYS A 2 -4.52 -2.62 3.53
N CYS A 3 -4.68 -1.31 3.65
CA CYS A 3 -3.95 -0.34 2.84
C CYS A 3 -2.44 -0.62 2.92
N PRO A 4 -1.72 -0.70 1.79
CA PRO A 4 -0.29 -1.02 1.79
C PRO A 4 0.55 0.08 2.47
N VAL A 5 0.03 1.29 2.56
CA VAL A 5 0.72 2.46 3.13
C VAL A 5 0.39 2.61 4.62
N CYS A 6 -0.83 3.02 4.98
CA CYS A 6 -1.19 3.29 6.37
C CYS A 6 -1.67 2.06 7.17
N LYS A 7 -1.78 0.88 6.54
CA LYS A 7 -2.27 -0.38 7.13
C LYS A 7 -3.70 -0.36 7.69
N ASN A 8 -4.47 0.70 7.44
CA ASN A 8 -5.87 0.79 7.82
C ASN A 8 -6.74 -0.13 6.95
N SER A 9 -7.93 -0.48 7.43
CA SER A 9 -8.88 -1.38 6.75
C SER A 9 -10.09 -0.66 6.17
N LYS A 10 -10.20 0.66 6.35
CA LYS A 10 -11.23 1.48 5.69
C LYS A 10 -10.80 1.75 4.25
N GLN A 11 -11.60 1.26 3.31
CA GLN A 11 -11.32 1.31 1.90
C GLN A 11 -12.62 1.35 1.10
N GLN A 12 -12.58 2.01 -0.05
CA GLN A 12 -13.61 1.99 -1.07
C GLN A 12 -13.10 1.16 -2.25
N GLU A 13 -13.94 0.26 -2.75
CA GLU A 13 -13.61 -0.63 -3.87
C GLU A 13 -14.32 -0.12 -5.13
N ILE A 14 -13.58 -0.12 -6.24
CA ILE A 14 -14.01 0.28 -7.57
C ILE A 14 -13.79 -0.94 -8.46
N ASP A 15 -14.88 -1.65 -8.74
CA ASP A 15 -14.89 -2.85 -9.58
C ASP A 15 -14.84 -2.44 -11.06
N LEU A 16 -13.76 -2.83 -11.74
CA LEU A 16 -13.55 -2.59 -13.17
C LEU A 16 -13.71 -3.90 -13.93
N HIS A 17 -14.95 -4.12 -14.36
CA HIS A 17 -15.32 -5.29 -15.14
C HIS A 17 -15.77 -4.87 -16.55
N VAL A 18 -14.87 -5.02 -17.54
CA VAL A 18 -15.17 -4.73 -18.96
C VAL A 18 -14.51 -5.78 -19.86
N ASP A 19 -15.31 -6.46 -20.68
CA ASP A 19 -14.92 -7.38 -21.77
C ASP A 19 -13.53 -8.05 -21.64
N GLY A 20 -13.43 -9.05 -20.75
CA GLY A 20 -12.20 -9.82 -20.55
C GLY A 20 -11.15 -9.16 -19.65
N PHE A 21 -11.39 -7.94 -19.19
CA PHE A 21 -10.59 -7.24 -18.20
C PHE A 21 -11.34 -7.20 -16.86
N TYR A 22 -10.65 -7.69 -15.82
CA TYR A 22 -11.14 -7.74 -14.44
C TYR A 22 -10.05 -7.19 -13.53
N GLU A 23 -10.26 -6.01 -12.98
CA GLU A 23 -9.38 -5.43 -11.98
C GLU A 23 -10.18 -4.81 -10.84
N ASP A 24 -9.73 -5.07 -9.62
CA ASP A 24 -10.24 -4.38 -8.44
C ASP A 24 -9.34 -3.19 -8.14
N ILE A 25 -9.83 -1.97 -8.34
CA ILE A 25 -9.14 -0.76 -7.88
C ILE A 25 -9.65 -0.42 -6.49
N ILE A 26 -8.75 -0.14 -5.57
CA ILE A 26 -9.08 0.12 -4.18
C ILE A 26 -8.47 1.44 -3.75
N GLU A 27 -9.27 2.29 -3.12
CA GLU A 27 -8.86 3.55 -2.53
C GLU A 27 -8.95 3.48 -0.99
N CYS A 28 -7.90 3.90 -0.29
CA CYS A 28 -7.96 4.02 1.16
C CYS A 28 -8.64 5.32 1.58
N GLU A 29 -9.74 5.22 2.32
CA GLU A 29 -10.47 6.39 2.84
C GLU A 29 -9.70 7.19 3.92
N VAL A 30 -8.54 6.68 4.38
CA VAL A 30 -7.77 7.27 5.47
C VAL A 30 -6.59 8.09 4.97
N CYS A 31 -5.81 7.55 4.02
CA CYS A 31 -4.67 8.25 3.46
C CYS A 31 -4.87 8.66 1.99
N GLY A 32 -5.85 8.10 1.28
CA GLY A 32 -6.09 8.39 -0.15
C GLY A 32 -5.18 7.60 -1.10
N THR A 33 -4.35 6.68 -0.61
CA THR A 33 -3.56 5.78 -1.46
C THR A 33 -4.49 4.89 -2.28
N THR A 34 -4.20 4.73 -3.57
CA THR A 34 -4.91 3.82 -4.46
C THR A 34 -4.01 2.70 -4.97
N TRP A 35 -4.57 1.49 -5.08
CA TRP A 35 -3.86 0.33 -5.60
C TRP A 35 -4.82 -0.58 -6.37
N ALA A 36 -4.31 -1.28 -7.38
CA ALA A 36 -5.03 -2.33 -8.10
C ALA A 36 -4.70 -3.70 -7.52
N VAL A 37 -5.66 -4.62 -7.59
CA VAL A 37 -5.47 -6.03 -7.32
C VAL A 37 -5.86 -6.82 -8.56
N ASN A 38 -4.93 -7.65 -9.04
CA ASN A 38 -5.15 -8.53 -10.18
C ASN A 38 -4.43 -9.86 -9.96
N HIS A 39 -5.14 -10.98 -10.15
CA HIS A 39 -4.61 -12.34 -9.96
C HIS A 39 -3.84 -12.58 -8.64
N GLY A 40 -4.25 -11.91 -7.56
CA GLY A 40 -3.61 -12.01 -6.24
C GLY A 40 -2.34 -11.17 -6.06
N ALA A 41 -1.92 -10.43 -7.09
CA ALA A 41 -0.91 -9.38 -6.99
C ALA A 41 -1.59 -8.05 -6.66
N ALA A 42 -0.90 -7.20 -5.89
CA ALA A 42 -1.34 -5.85 -5.59
C ALA A 42 -0.27 -4.86 -6.06
N GLU A 43 -0.67 -3.86 -6.85
CA GLU A 43 0.22 -2.82 -7.37
C GLU A 43 -0.28 -1.45 -6.93
N VAL A 44 0.60 -0.67 -6.29
CA VAL A 44 0.27 0.69 -5.84
C VAL A 44 0.28 1.62 -7.04
N ILE A 45 -0.88 2.21 -7.35
CA ILE A 45 -1.06 3.16 -8.46
C ILE A 45 -0.68 4.56 -7.99
N SER A 46 -1.13 4.94 -6.78
CA SER A 46 -0.77 6.20 -6.17
C SER A 46 -0.52 6.03 -4.68
N ASP A 47 0.65 6.47 -4.23
CA ASP A 47 0.99 6.52 -2.82
C ASP A 47 0.88 7.95 -2.30
N SER A 48 -0.16 8.21 -1.52
CA SER A 48 -0.37 9.51 -0.85
C SER A 48 0.79 9.96 0.05
N GLN A 49 1.69 9.06 0.43
CA GLN A 49 2.78 9.32 1.36
C GLN A 49 4.18 9.25 0.73
N GLU A 50 4.32 9.04 -0.59
CA GLU A 50 5.61 8.84 -1.31
C GLU A 50 6.67 9.95 -1.16
N LYS A 51 6.30 11.10 -0.61
CA LYS A 51 7.18 12.25 -0.37
C LYS A 51 6.85 12.95 0.95
N SER A 52 6.14 12.25 1.82
CA SER A 52 5.75 12.79 3.12
C SER A 52 6.80 12.45 4.17
N PHE A 53 6.78 13.14 5.30
CA PHE A 53 7.57 12.73 6.46
C PHE A 53 7.26 11.29 6.92
N LEU A 54 6.06 10.79 6.61
CA LEU A 54 5.61 9.43 6.94
C LEU A 54 5.92 8.42 5.83
N GLU A 55 6.58 8.84 4.74
CA GLU A 55 7.13 7.92 3.76
C GLU A 55 8.05 6.93 4.48
N ALA A 56 7.83 5.63 4.26
CA ALA A 56 8.70 4.60 4.81
C ALA A 56 10.05 4.60 4.08
N SER A 57 10.91 5.57 4.38
CA SER A 57 12.33 5.55 4.02
C SER A 57 13.07 4.66 5.02
N THR A 58 12.74 3.36 5.02
CA THR A 58 13.53 2.40 5.78
C THR A 58 14.73 2.01 4.94
N GLU A 59 15.93 2.33 5.41
CA GLU A 59 17.13 1.67 4.90
C GLU A 59 17.01 0.16 5.10
N CYS A 60 17.67 -0.64 4.25
CA CYS A 60 17.81 -2.06 4.50
C CYS A 60 18.65 -2.26 5.77
N VAL A 61 18.00 -2.36 6.92
CA VAL A 61 18.68 -2.65 8.19
C VAL A 61 19.07 -4.13 8.16
N GLU A 62 20.36 -4.41 8.03
CA GLU A 62 20.87 -5.77 8.18
C GLU A 62 20.65 -6.21 9.64
N GLY A 63 20.18 -7.45 9.84
CA GLY A 63 19.57 -7.92 11.10
C GLY A 63 20.44 -7.96 12.36
N ASN A 64 21.61 -7.29 12.37
CA ASN A 64 22.59 -7.29 13.46
C ASN A 64 22.88 -5.90 14.08
N ASP A 65 22.22 -4.83 13.65
CA ASP A 65 22.54 -3.46 14.10
C ASP A 65 21.87 -3.03 15.42
N TYR A 66 21.26 -3.97 16.16
CA TYR A 66 20.81 -3.68 17.51
C TYR A 66 22.01 -3.69 18.46
N ILE A 67 22.62 -2.53 18.68
CA ILE A 67 23.51 -2.31 19.82
C ILE A 67 22.69 -2.60 21.07
N TRP A 68 22.94 -3.74 21.74
CA TRP A 68 22.45 -3.94 23.09
C TRP A 68 23.00 -2.82 23.95
N ALA A 69 22.12 -1.89 24.35
CA ALA A 69 22.43 -0.92 25.38
C ALA A 69 22.68 -1.71 26.67
N ALA A 70 23.94 -1.75 27.09
CA ALA A 70 24.41 -2.36 28.33
C ALA A 70 23.99 -1.55 29.56
#